data_AF-A0A1R4B2V1-F1
#
_entry.id   AF-A0A1R4B2V1-F1
#
_cell.length_a   1.000
_cell.length_b   1.000
_cell.length_c   1.000
_cell.angle_alpha   90.00
_cell.angle_beta   90.00
_cell.angle_gamma   90.00
#
_symmetry.space_group_name_H-M   'P 1'
#
loop_
_entity.id
_entity.type
_entity.pdbx_description
1 polymer ?
#
loop_
_entity_poly.entity_id
_entity_poly.type
_entity_poly.pdbx_seq_one_letter_code
_entity_poly.pdbx_strand_id
1 'polypeptide(L)'
;MSFHTYHLITQTILHCGSGQSVGIVDQPIIRERATNLPIVPGATLRGVLRAHLSTDGEENELTRVLFGRPAKGTSDNFAGALSITDAHLLLLPVRSLYGIVAYATCPFILQRYKKALGIAIDLPIESKDKACVGEDSENIASNKVVFEELDIDAVKCGKAQEWAKCLSKVVYADDEAAQVDFQQHFVILPDDVFAYLAETATEVRTRIRMNQDTGVVDNGALWTEENLPAECVLWGSYSIHEKANKQACQFKEQDKTLLQMGGNAGVGSGLVQMVMQESDS
;
A
#
# COMPACT_ATOMS: atom_id res chain seq x y z
N MET A 1 -23.69 10.21 -2.75
CA MET A 1 -22.39 9.52 -2.94
C MET A 1 -21.96 8.86 -1.65
N SER A 2 -21.99 7.53 -1.62
CA SER A 2 -21.35 6.74 -0.56
C SER A 2 -19.87 6.52 -0.90
N PHE A 3 -19.01 6.67 0.10
CA PHE A 3 -17.60 6.33 0.00
C PHE A 3 -17.39 4.94 0.60
N HIS A 4 -16.64 4.11 -0.12
CA HIS A 4 -16.25 2.78 0.29
C HIS A 4 -14.72 2.74 0.42
N THR A 5 -14.21 1.88 1.29
CA THR A 5 -12.78 1.73 1.50
C THR A 5 -12.23 0.62 0.62
N TYR A 6 -11.03 0.84 0.08
CA TYR A 6 -10.26 -0.21 -0.56
C TYR A 6 -8.87 -0.29 0.07
N HIS A 7 -8.27 -1.47 -0.01
CA HIS A 7 -6.90 -1.76 0.39
C HIS A 7 -6.12 -2.30 -0.80
N LEU A 8 -4.83 -1.98 -0.83
CA LEU A 8 -3.87 -2.52 -1.79
C LEU A 8 -2.81 -3.28 -1.00
N ILE A 9 -2.72 -4.59 -1.24
CA ILE A 9 -1.76 -5.48 -0.60
C ILE A 9 -0.75 -5.91 -1.65
N THR A 10 0.47 -5.40 -1.55
CA THR A 10 1.53 -5.71 -2.52
C THR A 10 1.97 -7.17 -2.38
N GLN A 11 1.88 -7.97 -3.44
CA GLN A 11 2.34 -9.36 -3.47
C GLN A 11 3.79 -9.47 -3.94
N THR A 12 4.23 -8.49 -4.73
CA THR A 12 5.64 -8.30 -5.09
C THR A 12 6.01 -6.84 -4.85
N ILE A 13 7.30 -6.51 -5.00
CA ILE A 13 7.75 -5.12 -4.89
C ILE A 13 6.96 -4.20 -5.81
N LEU A 14 6.63 -3.00 -5.34
CA LEU A 14 5.85 -2.04 -6.11
C LEU A 14 6.67 -0.77 -6.40
N HIS A 15 6.98 -0.56 -7.69
CA HIS A 15 7.55 0.68 -8.17
C HIS A 15 6.45 1.63 -8.70
N CYS A 16 5.93 2.50 -7.85
CA CYS A 16 5.11 3.62 -8.29
C CYS A 16 5.98 4.87 -8.39
N GLY A 17 6.70 5.02 -9.50
CA GLY A 17 7.73 6.05 -9.68
C GLY A 17 7.18 7.47 -9.84
N SER A 18 7.88 8.44 -9.26
CA SER A 18 7.58 9.88 -9.38
C SER A 18 8.28 10.57 -10.56
N GLY A 19 9.02 9.80 -11.37
CA GLY A 19 9.91 10.29 -12.41
C GLY A 19 11.37 10.20 -11.99
N GLN A 20 12.26 10.84 -12.74
CA GLN A 20 13.67 10.95 -12.38
C GLN A 20 13.88 12.03 -11.32
N SER A 21 14.76 11.76 -10.37
CA SER A 21 15.16 12.69 -9.30
C SER A 21 16.64 13.00 -9.37
N VAL A 22 17.04 14.16 -8.83
CA VAL A 22 18.44 14.54 -8.60
C VAL A 22 18.90 14.09 -7.19
N GLY A 23 18.13 13.21 -6.54
CA GLY A 23 18.41 12.66 -5.22
C GLY A 23 19.39 11.48 -5.24
N ILE A 24 19.51 10.81 -4.10
CA ILE A 24 20.37 9.61 -3.95
C ILE A 24 19.85 8.44 -4.80
N VAL A 25 18.53 8.35 -4.96
CA VAL A 25 17.88 7.36 -5.83
C VAL A 25 17.43 8.03 -7.12
N ASP A 26 17.80 7.46 -8.26
CA ASP A 26 17.49 8.02 -9.58
C ASP A 26 15.99 7.99 -9.86
N GLN A 27 15.31 6.92 -9.47
CA GLN A 27 13.86 6.71 -9.64
C GLN A 27 13.19 6.42 -8.29
N PRO A 28 12.82 7.45 -7.51
CA PRO A 28 12.14 7.27 -6.24
C PRO A 28 10.65 6.97 -6.43
N ILE A 29 10.04 6.32 -5.42
CA ILE A 29 8.59 6.13 -5.38
C ILE A 29 7.87 7.44 -5.06
N ILE A 30 6.57 7.50 -5.34
CA ILE A 30 5.73 8.66 -5.00
C ILE A 30 5.48 8.69 -3.48
N ARG A 31 5.63 9.89 -2.90
CA ARG A 31 5.40 10.17 -1.47
C ARG A 31 4.43 11.34 -1.29
N GLU A 32 3.61 11.29 -0.24
CA GLU A 32 2.75 12.41 0.15
C GLU A 32 3.63 13.58 0.63
N ARG A 33 3.45 14.76 0.03
CA ARG A 33 4.35 15.91 0.30
C ARG A 33 4.37 16.36 1.76
N ALA A 34 3.25 16.24 2.48
CA ALA A 34 3.13 16.73 3.84
C ALA A 34 3.81 15.83 4.88
N THR A 35 3.93 14.53 4.60
CA THR A 35 4.37 13.51 5.57
C THR A 35 5.62 12.76 5.10
N ASN A 36 5.97 12.87 3.82
CA ASN A 36 6.97 12.06 3.13
C ASN A 36 6.65 10.54 3.14
N LEU A 37 5.44 10.13 3.52
CA LEU A 37 5.07 8.71 3.51
C LEU A 37 4.77 8.23 2.09
N PRO A 38 5.13 6.99 1.72
CA PRO A 38 4.78 6.40 0.44
C PRO A 38 3.27 6.41 0.16
N ILE A 39 2.90 6.72 -1.07
CA ILE A 39 1.51 6.64 -1.54
C ILE A 39 1.44 6.01 -2.94
N VAL A 40 0.27 5.47 -3.28
CA VAL A 40 -0.09 5.17 -4.66
C VAL A 40 -1.14 6.19 -5.08
N PRO A 41 -0.87 7.05 -6.08
CA PRO A 41 -1.86 8.02 -6.53
C PRO A 41 -3.15 7.35 -7.03
N GLY A 42 -4.29 7.96 -6.73
CA GLY A 42 -5.59 7.52 -7.20
C GLY A 42 -5.65 7.51 -8.72
N ALA A 43 -4.93 8.43 -9.39
CA ALA A 43 -4.79 8.42 -10.84
C ALA A 43 -4.09 7.17 -11.37
N THR A 44 -3.07 6.66 -10.66
CA THR A 44 -2.37 5.41 -11.00
C THR A 44 -3.33 4.23 -10.91
N LEU A 45 -4.00 4.07 -9.76
CA LEU A 45 -4.95 2.98 -9.56
C LEU A 45 -6.12 3.07 -10.55
N ARG A 46 -6.63 4.28 -10.81
CA ARG A 46 -7.67 4.53 -11.80
C ARG A 46 -7.24 4.09 -13.20
N GLY A 47 -6.00 4.37 -13.59
CA GLY A 47 -5.45 3.93 -14.87
C GLY A 47 -5.32 2.42 -14.97
N VAL A 48 -4.83 1.78 -13.90
CA VAL A 48 -4.70 0.31 -13.82
C VAL A 48 -6.07 -0.36 -13.89
N LEU A 49 -7.06 0.09 -13.12
CA LEU A 49 -8.41 -0.45 -13.14
C LEU A 49 -9.07 -0.27 -14.50
N ARG A 50 -8.88 0.89 -15.16
CA ARG A 50 -9.36 1.12 -16.53
C ARG A 50 -8.77 0.09 -17.48
N ALA A 51 -7.47 -0.12 -17.43
CA ALA A 51 -6.78 -1.09 -18.30
C ALA A 51 -7.22 -2.53 -18.00
N HIS A 52 -7.34 -2.89 -16.72
CA HIS A 52 -7.78 -4.22 -16.27
C HIS A 52 -9.21 -4.55 -16.73
N LEU A 53 -10.12 -3.57 -16.63
CA LEU A 53 -11.53 -3.74 -17.02
C LEU A 53 -11.77 -3.60 -18.54
N SER A 54 -10.78 -3.15 -19.30
CA SER A 54 -10.86 -3.08 -20.76
C SER A 54 -10.55 -4.44 -21.37
N THR A 55 -11.51 -5.06 -22.04
CA THR A 55 -11.34 -6.35 -22.71
C THR A 55 -10.70 -6.14 -24.09
N ASP A 56 -9.62 -6.85 -24.40
CA ASP A 56 -8.96 -6.85 -25.73
C ASP A 56 -8.62 -5.45 -26.31
N GLY A 57 -8.46 -4.45 -25.45
CA GLY A 57 -8.21 -3.06 -25.86
C GLY A 57 -9.45 -2.29 -26.34
N GLU A 58 -10.64 -2.89 -26.28
CA GLU A 58 -11.91 -2.21 -26.56
C GLU A 58 -12.58 -1.70 -25.28
N GLU A 59 -12.99 -0.43 -25.28
CA GLU A 59 -13.72 0.16 -24.16
C GLU A 59 -15.16 -0.38 -24.12
N ASN A 60 -15.44 -1.27 -23.17
CA ASN A 60 -16.80 -1.71 -22.88
C ASN A 60 -17.61 -0.62 -22.16
N GLU A 61 -18.93 -0.79 -22.12
CA GLU A 61 -19.86 0.15 -21.47
C GLU A 61 -19.54 0.42 -19.99
N LEU A 62 -19.05 -0.59 -19.27
CA LEU A 62 -18.61 -0.47 -17.87
C LEU A 62 -17.47 0.55 -17.76
N THR A 63 -16.41 0.34 -18.53
CA THR A 63 -15.21 1.18 -18.56
C THR A 63 -15.56 2.61 -18.96
N ARG A 64 -16.41 2.75 -19.99
CA ARG A 64 -16.85 4.07 -20.48
C ARG A 64 -17.58 4.86 -19.39
N VAL A 65 -18.50 4.22 -18.67
CA VAL A 65 -19.29 4.88 -17.61
C VAL A 65 -18.43 5.18 -16.39
N LEU A 66 -17.57 4.25 -15.94
CA LEU A 66 -16.75 4.44 -14.74
C LEU A 66 -15.63 5.45 -14.94
N PHE A 67 -14.92 5.40 -16.07
CA PHE A 67 -13.70 6.19 -16.28
C PHE A 67 -13.91 7.42 -17.16
N GLY A 68 -15.01 7.48 -17.92
CA GLY A 68 -15.26 8.54 -18.90
C GLY A 68 -14.40 8.38 -20.16
N ARG A 69 -14.69 9.18 -21.19
CA ARG A 69 -13.96 9.13 -22.46
C ARG A 69 -12.64 9.93 -22.41
N PRO A 70 -11.58 9.47 -23.09
CA PRO A 70 -10.37 10.26 -23.27
C PRO A 70 -10.67 11.45 -24.20
N ALA A 71 -10.06 12.60 -23.94
CA ALA A 71 -10.29 13.87 -24.63
C ALA A 71 -9.74 13.93 -26.08
N LYS A 72 -9.84 12.86 -26.85
CA LYS A 72 -9.49 12.82 -28.29
C LYS A 72 -10.76 12.76 -29.13
N GLY A 73 -11.48 13.88 -29.22
CA GLY A 73 -12.64 14.03 -30.11
C GLY A 73 -13.67 15.06 -29.62
N THR A 74 -14.18 15.88 -30.55
CA THR A 74 -15.14 16.95 -30.27
C THR A 74 -16.55 16.42 -29.94
N SER A 75 -17.15 17.08 -28.94
CA SER A 75 -18.58 17.17 -28.52
C SER A 75 -19.19 16.22 -27.47
N ASP A 76 -18.64 15.04 -27.17
CA ASP A 76 -19.24 14.12 -26.15
C ASP A 76 -18.25 13.71 -25.04
N ASN A 77 -17.62 14.70 -24.41
CA ASN A 77 -16.80 14.48 -23.21
C ASN A 77 -17.71 14.43 -21.97
N PHE A 78 -17.69 13.31 -21.24
CA PHE A 78 -18.33 13.20 -19.94
C PHE A 78 -17.37 12.64 -18.89
N ALA A 79 -17.50 13.14 -17.66
CA ALA A 79 -16.72 12.68 -16.52
C ALA A 79 -17.15 11.26 -16.13
N GLY A 80 -16.16 10.39 -15.86
CA GLY A 80 -16.42 9.06 -15.34
C GLY A 80 -17.12 9.10 -13.98
N ALA A 81 -17.97 8.11 -13.72
CA ALA A 81 -18.74 7.97 -12.48
C ALA A 81 -17.88 7.54 -11.27
N LEU A 82 -16.70 6.94 -11.50
CA LEU A 82 -15.78 6.49 -10.45
C LEU A 82 -14.86 7.62 -10.02
N SER A 83 -14.93 7.96 -8.73
CA SER A 83 -13.91 8.76 -8.04
C SER A 83 -13.12 7.85 -7.12
N ILE A 84 -11.80 7.97 -7.14
CA ILE A 84 -10.89 7.17 -6.33
C ILE A 84 -9.80 8.08 -5.76
N THR A 85 -9.54 7.97 -4.46
CA THR A 85 -8.51 8.74 -3.77
C THR A 85 -7.16 8.07 -3.93
N ASP A 86 -6.11 8.79 -3.53
CA ASP A 86 -4.80 8.19 -3.30
C ASP A 86 -4.90 7.08 -2.24
N ALA A 87 -4.06 6.04 -2.39
CA ALA A 87 -3.89 5.00 -1.40
C ALA A 87 -2.71 5.39 -0.49
N HIS A 88 -2.99 5.56 0.78
CA HIS A 88 -2.02 5.92 1.82
C HIS A 88 -1.46 4.68 2.49
N LEU A 89 -0.18 4.69 2.84
CA LEU A 89 0.44 3.59 3.60
C LEU A 89 -0.31 3.31 4.91
N LEU A 90 -0.60 2.02 5.17
CA LEU A 90 -1.18 1.51 6.40
C LEU A 90 -0.18 0.68 7.19
N LEU A 91 0.49 -0.25 6.48
CA LEU A 91 1.47 -1.18 7.04
C LEU A 91 2.70 -1.22 6.15
N LEU A 92 3.87 -1.14 6.79
CA LEU A 92 5.18 -1.32 6.18
C LEU A 92 5.84 -2.55 6.80
N PRO A 93 6.12 -3.61 6.03
CA PRO A 93 6.95 -4.69 6.51
C PRO A 93 8.39 -4.20 6.61
N VAL A 94 8.97 -4.36 7.80
CA VAL A 94 10.35 -4.00 8.10
C VAL A 94 11.05 -5.22 8.64
N ARG A 95 12.29 -5.45 8.21
CA ARG A 95 13.10 -6.53 8.76
C ARG A 95 13.29 -6.34 10.26
N SER A 96 13.01 -7.38 11.02
CA SER A 96 13.16 -7.39 12.47
C SER A 96 14.18 -8.45 12.88
N LEU A 97 15.04 -8.13 13.85
CA LEU A 97 15.99 -9.09 14.40
C LEU A 97 15.26 -10.27 15.08
N TYR A 98 14.15 -9.99 15.75
CA TYR A 98 13.28 -10.96 16.39
C TYR A 98 12.01 -11.14 15.54
N GLY A 99 11.58 -12.37 15.30
CA GLY A 99 10.38 -12.65 14.50
C GLY A 99 10.54 -12.41 12.99
N ILE A 100 11.75 -12.21 12.46
CA ILE A 100 12.05 -12.08 11.01
C ILE A 100 11.54 -10.77 10.36
N VAL A 101 10.26 -10.45 10.52
CA VAL A 101 9.57 -9.30 9.94
C VAL A 101 8.67 -8.65 10.99
N ALA A 102 8.51 -7.34 10.91
CA ALA A 102 7.49 -6.60 11.64
C ALA A 102 6.58 -5.87 10.64
N TYR A 103 5.28 -6.12 10.69
CA TYR A 103 4.26 -5.32 10.01
C TYR A 103 4.04 -4.04 10.81
N ALA A 104 4.86 -3.04 10.52
CA ALA A 104 4.93 -1.80 11.28
C ALA A 104 3.83 -0.82 10.86
N THR A 105 3.31 -0.08 11.83
CA THR A 105 2.47 1.12 11.65
C THR A 105 2.77 2.13 12.76
N CYS A 106 2.04 3.25 12.80
CA CYS A 106 2.19 4.26 13.85
C CYS A 106 0.86 4.93 14.24
N PRO A 107 0.80 5.59 15.41
CA PRO A 107 -0.38 6.34 15.87
C PRO A 107 -0.94 7.31 14.85
N PHE A 108 -0.09 8.03 14.11
CA PHE A 108 -0.51 8.98 13.08
C PHE A 108 -1.34 8.31 11.98
N ILE A 109 -0.89 7.16 11.48
CA ILE A 109 -1.59 6.38 10.45
C ILE A 109 -2.89 5.80 11.03
N LEU A 110 -2.79 5.14 12.19
CA LEU A 110 -3.94 4.50 12.83
C LEU A 110 -5.03 5.51 13.20
N GLN A 111 -4.70 6.73 13.62
CA GLN A 111 -5.68 7.78 13.90
C GLN A 111 -6.47 8.18 12.65
N ARG A 112 -5.80 8.28 11.50
CA ARG A 112 -6.44 8.60 10.21
C ARG A 112 -7.33 7.46 9.74
N TYR A 113 -6.82 6.23 9.82
CA TYR A 113 -7.58 5.02 9.48
C TYR A 113 -8.81 4.86 10.39
N LYS A 114 -8.63 5.00 11.71
CA LYS A 114 -9.69 5.02 12.72
C LYS A 114 -10.79 6.01 12.38
N LYS A 115 -10.40 7.26 12.08
CA LYS A 115 -11.34 8.34 11.76
C LYS A 115 -12.12 8.07 10.48
N ALA A 116 -11.47 7.52 9.44
CA ALA A 116 -12.11 7.27 8.16
C ALA A 116 -13.10 6.11 8.22
N LEU A 117 -12.81 5.05 8.99
CA LEU A 117 -13.66 3.86 9.09
C LEU A 117 -14.56 3.82 10.34
N GLY A 118 -14.47 4.80 11.24
CA GLY A 118 -15.23 4.81 12.49
C GLY A 118 -14.85 3.69 13.46
N ILE A 119 -13.60 3.22 13.42
CA ILE A 119 -13.13 2.11 14.26
C ILE A 119 -13.13 2.53 15.73
N ALA A 120 -13.68 1.69 16.62
CA ALA A 120 -13.81 1.97 18.05
C ALA A 120 -12.64 1.38 18.89
N ILE A 121 -11.43 1.37 18.35
CA ILE A 121 -10.20 0.91 19.03
C ILE A 121 -9.35 2.13 19.38
N ASP A 122 -8.94 2.27 20.63
CA ASP A 122 -8.07 3.38 21.04
C ASP A 122 -6.62 3.17 20.64
N LEU A 123 -5.90 4.27 20.48
CA LEU A 123 -4.46 4.22 20.22
C LEU A 123 -3.73 3.90 21.53
N PRO A 124 -2.69 3.07 21.50
CA PRO A 124 -1.86 2.82 22.68
C PRO A 124 -1.14 4.11 23.12
N ILE A 125 -1.24 4.51 24.39
CA ILE A 125 -0.69 5.78 24.89
C ILE A 125 0.84 5.75 24.87
N GLU A 126 1.41 4.58 25.17
CA GLU A 126 2.83 4.29 25.28
C GLU A 126 3.57 4.41 23.94
N SER A 127 2.83 4.36 22.82
CA SER A 127 3.39 4.43 21.47
C SER A 127 4.00 5.79 21.10
N LYS A 128 3.92 6.79 21.99
CA LYS A 128 4.60 8.07 21.80
C LYS A 128 6.13 7.95 21.84
N ASP A 129 6.63 7.12 22.75
CA ASP A 129 8.06 7.03 23.03
C ASP A 129 8.60 5.59 22.93
N LYS A 130 7.71 4.59 22.84
CA LYS A 130 8.06 3.17 22.81
C LYS A 130 7.33 2.46 21.68
N ALA A 131 7.87 1.35 21.21
CA ALA A 131 7.11 0.42 20.38
C ALA A 131 6.05 -0.31 21.22
N CYS A 132 4.86 -0.50 20.67
CA CYS A 132 3.80 -1.30 21.27
C CYS A 132 3.56 -2.55 20.44
N VAL A 133 3.61 -3.70 21.08
CA VAL A 133 3.43 -5.01 20.46
C VAL A 133 2.30 -5.78 21.12
N GLY A 134 1.76 -6.78 20.41
CA GLY A 134 0.79 -7.72 20.96
C GLY A 134 1.37 -8.56 22.11
N GLU A 135 0.49 -9.23 22.87
CA GLU A 135 0.91 -10.03 24.02
C GLU A 135 1.77 -11.22 23.61
N ASP A 136 1.47 -11.82 22.47
CA ASP A 136 2.17 -12.99 21.91
C ASP A 136 3.15 -12.59 20.78
N SER A 137 3.64 -11.35 20.79
CA SER A 137 4.52 -10.87 19.72
C SER A 137 5.88 -11.56 19.72
N GLU A 138 6.33 -11.93 18.52
CA GLU A 138 7.64 -12.53 18.24
C GLU A 138 8.71 -11.46 17.96
N ASN A 139 8.34 -10.18 17.84
CA ASN A 139 9.29 -9.10 17.54
C ASN A 139 10.00 -8.50 18.76
N ILE A 140 9.64 -8.92 19.98
CA ILE A 140 10.15 -8.33 21.22
C ILE A 140 11.05 -9.30 21.99
N ALA A 141 12.25 -8.84 22.35
CA ALA A 141 13.11 -9.54 23.32
C ALA A 141 13.69 -8.54 24.32
N SER A 142 13.74 -8.90 25.60
CA SER A 142 14.26 -8.04 26.67
C SER A 142 13.68 -6.61 26.66
N ASN A 143 12.38 -6.49 26.38
CA ASN A 143 11.64 -5.22 26.23
C ASN A 143 12.18 -4.29 25.14
N LYS A 144 12.74 -4.86 24.06
CA LYS A 144 13.18 -4.13 22.88
C LYS A 144 12.69 -4.78 21.60
N VAL A 145 12.41 -3.96 20.61
CA VAL A 145 12.32 -4.34 19.21
C VAL A 145 13.56 -3.80 18.50
N VAL A 146 14.06 -4.53 17.50
CA VAL A 146 15.27 -4.16 16.76
C VAL A 146 15.01 -4.24 15.27
N PHE A 147 15.06 -3.10 14.60
CA PHE A 147 14.84 -2.97 13.15
C PHE A 147 16.09 -2.40 12.49
N GLU A 148 16.73 -3.19 11.63
CA GLU A 148 18.04 -2.89 11.07
C GLU A 148 19.05 -2.50 12.19
N GLU A 149 19.40 -1.23 12.30
CA GLU A 149 20.35 -0.68 13.27
C GLU A 149 19.67 0.07 14.45
N LEU A 150 18.33 0.07 14.49
CA LEU A 150 17.55 0.78 15.50
C LEU A 150 17.12 -0.14 16.64
N ASP A 151 17.58 0.18 17.84
CA ASP A 151 17.10 -0.42 19.09
C ASP A 151 16.02 0.48 19.71
N ILE A 152 14.80 -0.04 19.85
CA ILE A 152 13.67 0.74 20.37
C ILE A 152 13.10 0.03 21.59
N ASP A 153 12.91 0.76 22.69
CA ASP A 153 12.22 0.24 23.87
C ASP A 153 10.79 -0.13 23.50
N ALA A 154 10.35 -1.29 23.96
CA ALA A 154 9.08 -1.88 23.58
C ALA A 154 8.28 -2.36 24.79
N VAL A 155 6.96 -2.28 24.67
CA VAL A 155 6.01 -2.73 25.68
C VAL A 155 4.94 -3.59 25.04
N LYS A 156 4.54 -4.65 25.75
CA LYS A 156 3.32 -5.39 25.43
C LYS A 156 2.11 -4.53 25.75
N CYS A 157 1.14 -4.49 24.84
CA CYS A 157 -0.02 -3.62 24.96
C CYS A 157 -1.27 -4.29 24.39
N GLY A 158 -2.32 -4.44 25.21
CA GLY A 158 -3.60 -4.97 24.76
C GLY A 158 -4.23 -4.20 23.60
N LYS A 159 -4.02 -2.87 23.50
CA LYS A 159 -4.48 -2.08 22.35
C LYS A 159 -3.74 -2.40 21.06
N ALA A 160 -2.45 -2.72 21.13
CA ALA A 160 -1.72 -3.23 19.97
C ALA A 160 -2.30 -4.58 19.51
N GLN A 161 -2.67 -5.47 20.44
CA GLN A 161 -3.34 -6.73 20.10
C GLN A 161 -4.73 -6.51 19.46
N GLU A 162 -5.52 -5.56 19.96
CA GLU A 162 -6.83 -5.21 19.37
C GLU A 162 -6.66 -4.72 17.92
N TRP A 163 -5.69 -3.84 17.66
CA TRP A 163 -5.36 -3.38 16.31
C TRP A 163 -4.85 -4.50 15.41
N ALA A 164 -3.97 -5.36 15.92
CA ALA A 164 -3.46 -6.52 15.19
C ALA A 164 -4.61 -7.43 14.72
N LYS A 165 -5.57 -7.74 15.62
CA LYS A 165 -6.77 -8.52 15.30
C LYS A 165 -7.71 -7.84 14.30
N CYS A 166 -7.80 -6.52 14.36
CA CYS A 166 -8.62 -5.75 13.42
C CYS A 166 -8.02 -5.80 12.01
N LEU A 167 -6.72 -5.54 11.89
CA LEU A 167 -6.02 -5.49 10.61
C LEU A 167 -5.78 -6.87 10.01
N SER A 168 -5.56 -7.90 10.83
CA SER A 168 -5.39 -9.27 10.33
C SER A 168 -6.60 -9.74 9.53
N LYS A 169 -7.82 -9.38 9.94
CA LYS A 169 -9.06 -9.71 9.21
C LYS A 169 -9.20 -8.95 7.90
N VAL A 170 -8.59 -7.78 7.78
CA VAL A 170 -8.57 -7.00 6.53
C VAL A 170 -7.60 -7.64 5.55
N VAL A 171 -6.40 -8.00 6.02
CA VAL A 171 -5.33 -8.53 5.17
C VAL A 171 -5.57 -10.01 4.81
N TYR A 172 -6.07 -10.81 5.76
CA TYR A 172 -6.20 -12.26 5.66
C TYR A 172 -7.60 -12.75 6.03
N ALA A 173 -8.65 -12.19 5.42
CA ALA A 173 -10.05 -12.44 5.79
C ALA A 173 -10.43 -13.93 5.95
N ASP A 174 -9.91 -14.80 5.06
CA ASP A 174 -10.27 -16.21 4.98
C ASP A 174 -9.16 -17.18 5.46
N ASP A 175 -8.10 -16.67 6.09
CA ASP A 175 -6.95 -17.48 6.55
C ASP A 175 -6.64 -17.23 8.03
N GLU A 176 -7.20 -18.06 8.91
CA GLU A 176 -6.99 -17.96 10.36
C GLU A 176 -5.53 -18.15 10.77
N ALA A 177 -4.77 -19.00 10.08
CA ALA A 177 -3.38 -19.24 10.41
C ALA A 177 -2.52 -18.02 10.07
N ALA A 178 -2.72 -17.42 8.89
CA ALA A 178 -2.07 -16.17 8.50
C ALA A 178 -2.50 -15.00 9.40
N GLN A 179 -3.75 -14.97 9.87
CA GLN A 179 -4.18 -13.96 10.83
C GLN A 179 -3.43 -14.05 12.16
N VAL A 180 -3.17 -15.27 12.67
CA VAL A 180 -2.39 -15.46 13.89
C VAL A 180 -0.94 -15.04 13.66
N ASP A 181 -0.32 -15.50 12.59
CA ASP A 181 1.05 -15.14 12.24
C ASP A 181 1.23 -13.63 12.10
N PHE A 182 0.34 -12.96 11.37
CA PHE A 182 0.34 -11.49 11.24
C PHE A 182 0.27 -10.80 12.61
N GLN A 183 -0.59 -11.29 13.51
CA GLN A 183 -0.74 -10.69 14.83
C GLN A 183 0.53 -10.80 15.68
N GLN A 184 1.27 -11.88 15.55
CA GLN A 184 2.55 -12.09 16.25
C GLN A 184 3.65 -11.15 15.74
N HIS A 185 3.55 -10.74 14.47
CA HIS A 185 4.51 -9.87 13.79
C HIS A 185 4.05 -8.40 13.68
N PHE A 186 2.95 -8.01 14.32
CA PHE A 186 2.43 -6.65 14.24
C PHE A 186 3.06 -5.73 15.29
N VAL A 187 3.51 -4.54 14.86
CA VAL A 187 4.14 -3.56 15.74
C VAL A 187 3.62 -2.15 15.48
N ILE A 188 3.28 -1.42 16.54
CA ILE A 188 2.99 0.01 16.48
C ILE A 188 4.22 0.77 16.98
N LEU A 189 4.80 1.61 16.14
CA LEU A 189 6.00 2.39 16.43
C LEU A 189 5.66 3.84 16.76
N PRO A 190 6.56 4.57 17.45
CA PRO A 190 6.52 6.03 17.48
C PRO A 190 6.50 6.62 16.07
N ASP A 191 5.76 7.72 15.89
CA ASP A 191 5.53 8.32 14.57
C ASP A 191 6.84 8.67 13.85
N ASP A 192 7.81 9.23 14.56
CA ASP A 192 9.10 9.63 13.98
C ASP A 192 9.97 8.42 13.59
N VAL A 193 9.91 7.34 14.37
CA VAL A 193 10.60 6.08 14.06
C VAL A 193 9.99 5.43 12.83
N PHE A 194 8.66 5.40 12.74
CA PHE A 194 7.97 4.88 11.57
C PHE A 194 8.26 5.72 10.32
N ALA A 195 8.24 7.05 10.44
CA ALA A 195 8.54 7.95 9.32
C ALA A 195 9.95 7.74 8.79
N TYR A 196 10.93 7.58 9.68
CA TYR A 196 12.31 7.24 9.31
C TYR A 196 12.37 5.90 8.56
N LEU A 197 11.76 4.84 9.09
CA LEU A 197 11.75 3.52 8.44
C LEU A 197 11.00 3.54 7.09
N ALA A 198 9.93 4.32 6.97
CA ALA A 198 9.22 4.50 5.70
C ALA A 198 10.06 5.20 4.63
N GLU A 199 11.14 5.88 5.01
CA GLU A 199 12.13 6.46 4.10
C GLU A 199 13.32 5.53 3.85
N THR A 200 13.79 4.79 4.85
CA THR A 200 15.05 4.04 4.78
C THR A 200 14.91 2.54 4.58
N ALA A 201 13.75 1.95 4.88
CA ALA A 201 13.50 0.52 4.78
C ALA A 201 12.78 0.11 3.48
N THR A 202 12.67 1.03 2.52
CA THR A 202 12.20 0.71 1.15
C THR A 202 13.28 -0.03 0.36
N GLU A 203 12.87 -0.81 -0.63
CA GLU A 203 13.80 -1.59 -1.45
C GLU A 203 14.45 -0.71 -2.52
N VAL A 204 15.74 -0.41 -2.36
CA VAL A 204 16.54 0.26 -3.39
C VAL A 204 17.30 -0.79 -4.22
N ARG A 205 16.97 -0.89 -5.51
CA ARG A 205 17.62 -1.81 -6.44
C ARG A 205 18.48 -1.06 -7.44
N THR A 206 19.73 -1.50 -7.58
CA THR A 206 20.61 -1.03 -8.66
C THR A 206 20.39 -1.86 -9.91
N ARG A 207 20.21 -1.19 -11.06
CA ARG A 207 19.97 -1.83 -12.35
C ARG A 207 21.00 -1.37 -13.37
N ILE A 208 21.31 -2.29 -14.28
CA ILE A 208 22.23 -2.06 -15.40
C ILE A 208 21.62 -2.54 -16.71
N ARG A 209 22.08 -1.96 -17.83
CA ARG A 209 21.91 -2.57 -19.16
C ARG A 209 23.26 -3.08 -19.66
N MET A 210 23.31 -4.37 -19.96
CA MET A 210 24.49 -5.03 -20.49
C MET A 210 24.50 -4.99 -22.01
N ASN A 211 25.65 -4.63 -22.57
CA ASN A 211 25.93 -4.77 -23.98
C ASN A 211 26.15 -6.26 -24.31
N GLN A 212 25.32 -6.82 -25.19
CA GLN A 212 25.34 -8.27 -25.47
C GLN A 212 26.58 -8.73 -26.24
N ASP A 213 27.23 -7.85 -27.01
CA ASP A 213 28.40 -8.20 -27.80
C ASP A 213 29.69 -8.19 -26.97
N THR A 214 29.79 -7.25 -26.02
CA THR A 214 31.01 -7.03 -25.23
C THR A 214 30.95 -7.63 -23.83
N GLY A 215 29.76 -7.90 -23.31
CA GLY A 215 29.57 -8.37 -21.93
C GLY A 215 29.90 -7.29 -20.88
N VAL A 216 29.87 -6.02 -21.24
CA VAL A 216 30.12 -4.87 -20.34
C VAL A 216 28.86 -3.99 -20.26
N VAL A 217 28.70 -3.22 -19.18
CA VAL A 217 27.59 -2.24 -19.04
C VAL A 217 27.69 -1.18 -20.14
N ASP A 218 26.55 -0.87 -20.77
CA ASP A 218 26.45 0.28 -21.67
C ASP A 218 26.75 1.60 -20.93
N ASN A 219 27.40 2.54 -21.62
CA ASN A 219 27.64 3.88 -21.08
C ASN A 219 26.33 4.56 -20.66
N GLY A 220 26.26 5.00 -19.39
CA GLY A 220 25.09 5.68 -18.82
C GLY A 220 23.91 4.76 -18.49
N ALA A 221 24.07 3.43 -18.59
CA ALA A 221 23.00 2.48 -18.29
C ALA A 221 23.21 1.80 -16.92
N LEU A 222 23.42 2.63 -15.90
CA LEU A 222 23.43 2.27 -14.47
C LEU A 222 22.50 3.24 -13.75
N TRP A 223 21.52 2.73 -13.01
CA TRP A 223 20.60 3.56 -12.24
C TRP A 223 20.05 2.80 -11.03
N THR A 224 19.41 3.52 -10.12
CA THR A 224 18.79 3.01 -8.90
C THR A 224 17.28 3.27 -8.92
N GLU A 225 16.51 2.28 -8.47
CA GLU A 225 15.06 2.35 -8.38
C GLU A 225 14.63 2.02 -6.94
N GLU A 226 13.82 2.89 -6.34
CA GLU A 226 13.18 2.64 -5.04
C GLU A 226 11.86 1.88 -5.26
N ASN A 227 11.53 0.99 -4.34
CA ASN A 227 10.31 0.20 -4.40
C ASN A 227 9.71 0.04 -3.00
N LEU A 228 8.38 0.02 -2.92
CA LEU A 228 7.74 -0.54 -1.75
C LEU A 228 8.04 -2.05 -1.69
N PRO A 229 8.43 -2.59 -0.52
CA PRO A 229 8.56 -4.04 -0.32
C PRO A 229 7.27 -4.79 -0.64
N ALA A 230 7.37 -6.09 -0.87
CA ALA A 230 6.20 -6.96 -0.84
C ALA A 230 5.53 -6.91 0.55
N GLU A 231 4.26 -7.27 0.64
CA GLU A 231 3.42 -7.28 1.84
C GLU A 231 3.15 -5.90 2.50
N CYS A 232 3.49 -4.79 1.83
CA CYS A 232 2.95 -3.48 2.17
C CYS A 232 1.43 -3.47 2.02
N VAL A 233 0.76 -2.78 2.95
CA VAL A 233 -0.68 -2.52 2.87
C VAL A 233 -0.88 -1.02 2.75
N LEU A 234 -1.62 -0.61 1.72
CA LEU A 234 -2.09 0.76 1.54
C LEU A 234 -3.61 0.77 1.55
N TRP A 235 -4.22 1.93 1.81
CA TRP A 235 -5.67 2.08 1.85
C TRP A 235 -6.12 3.43 1.29
N GLY A 236 -7.30 3.44 0.69
CA GLY A 236 -7.93 4.65 0.19
C GLY A 236 -9.44 4.50 0.14
N SER A 237 -10.11 5.46 -0.49
CA SER A 237 -11.56 5.44 -0.68
C SER A 237 -11.93 5.58 -2.14
N TYR A 238 -13.06 4.98 -2.49
CA TYR A 238 -13.69 5.16 -3.80
C TYR A 238 -15.18 5.45 -3.64
N SER A 239 -15.76 6.12 -4.64
CA SER A 239 -17.20 6.34 -4.73
C SER A 239 -17.62 6.22 -6.18
N ILE A 240 -18.80 5.66 -6.41
CA ILE A 240 -19.42 5.59 -7.73
C ILE A 240 -20.68 6.44 -7.70
N HIS A 241 -20.84 7.32 -8.68
CA HIS A 241 -22.02 8.18 -8.80
C HIS A 241 -23.30 7.34 -8.91
N GLU A 242 -24.38 7.71 -8.20
CA GLU A 242 -25.63 6.93 -8.05
C GLU A 242 -26.32 6.57 -9.38
N LYS A 243 -26.14 7.43 -10.41
CA LYS A 243 -26.61 7.16 -11.78
C LYS A 243 -25.95 5.94 -12.45
N ALA A 244 -24.87 5.39 -11.88
CA ALA A 244 -24.14 4.23 -12.38
C ALA A 244 -24.30 2.99 -11.48
N ASN A 245 -25.46 2.82 -10.83
CA ASN A 245 -25.71 1.69 -9.91
C ASN A 245 -25.44 0.30 -10.52
N LYS A 246 -25.80 0.08 -11.79
CA LYS A 246 -25.52 -1.19 -12.47
C LYS A 246 -24.01 -1.47 -12.53
N GLN A 247 -23.22 -0.45 -12.88
CA GLN A 247 -21.77 -0.52 -12.94
C GLN A 247 -21.14 -0.61 -11.55
N ALA A 248 -21.77 -0.03 -10.53
CA ALA A 248 -21.33 -0.17 -9.15
C ALA A 248 -21.38 -1.64 -8.70
N CYS A 249 -22.46 -2.37 -9.02
CA CYS A 249 -22.55 -3.81 -8.76
C CYS A 249 -21.42 -4.59 -9.46
N GLN A 250 -21.15 -4.30 -10.73
CA GLN A 250 -20.07 -4.96 -11.48
C GLN A 250 -18.68 -4.60 -10.95
N PHE A 251 -18.48 -3.36 -10.48
CA PHE A 251 -17.21 -2.94 -9.89
C PHE A 251 -16.91 -3.65 -8.57
N LYS A 252 -17.94 -4.03 -7.79
CA LYS A 252 -17.75 -4.84 -6.58
C LYS A 252 -17.18 -6.22 -6.85
N GLU A 253 -17.35 -6.76 -8.06
CA GLU A 253 -16.75 -8.04 -8.48
C GLU A 253 -15.22 -7.96 -8.56
N GLN A 254 -14.64 -6.76 -8.48
CA GLN A 254 -13.18 -6.56 -8.45
C GLN A 254 -12.58 -6.74 -7.05
N ASP A 255 -13.40 -7.08 -6.04
CA ASP A 255 -12.87 -7.46 -4.74
C ASP A 255 -11.91 -8.66 -4.85
N LYS A 256 -10.83 -8.62 -4.07
CA LYS A 256 -9.72 -9.59 -4.05
C LYS A 256 -9.00 -9.78 -5.39
N THR A 257 -9.21 -8.90 -6.37
CA THR A 257 -8.57 -9.01 -7.69
C THR A 257 -7.09 -8.69 -7.63
N LEU A 258 -6.28 -9.46 -8.37
CA LEU A 258 -4.86 -9.21 -8.53
C LEU A 258 -4.62 -8.26 -9.71
N LEU A 259 -4.01 -7.11 -9.41
CA LEU A 259 -3.72 -6.04 -10.35
C LEU A 259 -2.22 -5.95 -10.64
N GLN A 260 -1.88 -5.56 -11.87
CA GLN A 260 -0.53 -5.20 -12.27
C GLN A 260 -0.39 -3.67 -12.17
N MET A 261 0.38 -3.21 -11.19
CA MET A 261 0.52 -1.79 -10.83
C MET A 261 1.96 -1.31 -10.96
N GLY A 262 2.13 -0.02 -11.27
CA GLY A 262 3.45 0.60 -11.33
C GLY A 262 4.29 0.18 -12.55
N GLY A 263 5.59 0.46 -12.49
CA GLY A 263 6.55 0.05 -13.51
C GLY A 263 7.03 -1.39 -13.35
N ASN A 264 7.89 -1.84 -14.26
CA ASN A 264 8.66 -3.08 -14.12
C ASN A 264 7.85 -4.40 -14.09
N ALA A 265 6.65 -4.42 -14.69
CA ALA A 265 5.84 -5.63 -14.84
C ALA A 265 6.60 -6.79 -15.51
N GLY A 266 7.38 -6.51 -16.56
CA GLY A 266 8.16 -7.53 -17.29
C GLY A 266 9.29 -8.19 -16.50
N VAL A 267 9.59 -7.70 -15.29
CA VAL A 267 10.57 -8.30 -14.36
C VAL A 267 9.92 -8.72 -13.03
N GLY A 268 8.60 -8.92 -13.03
CA GLY A 268 7.85 -9.48 -11.89
C GLY A 268 7.52 -8.49 -10.77
N SER A 269 7.71 -7.18 -10.99
CA SER A 269 7.31 -6.16 -10.01
C SER A 269 5.83 -5.79 -10.19
N GLY A 270 5.18 -5.33 -9.12
CA GLY A 270 3.90 -4.64 -9.20
C GLY A 270 2.66 -5.53 -9.15
N LEU A 271 2.75 -6.77 -8.68
CA LEU A 271 1.55 -7.55 -8.39
C LEU A 271 0.94 -7.05 -7.08
N VAL A 272 -0.30 -6.60 -7.12
CA VAL A 272 -1.00 -5.97 -5.99
C VAL A 272 -2.42 -6.50 -5.91
N GLN A 273 -2.79 -7.09 -4.78
CA GLN A 273 -4.17 -7.49 -4.53
C GLN A 273 -4.99 -6.29 -4.06
N MET A 274 -6.10 -6.01 -4.73
CA MET A 274 -7.08 -5.02 -4.28
C MET A 274 -8.15 -5.72 -3.46
N VAL A 275 -8.37 -5.27 -2.22
CA VAL A 275 -9.45 -5.73 -1.35
C VAL A 275 -10.43 -4.58 -1.15
N MET A 276 -11.72 -4.82 -1.32
CA MET A 276 -12.77 -3.82 -1.11
C MET A 276 -13.51 -4.15 0.17
N GLN A 277 -13.54 -3.19 1.10
CA GLN A 277 -14.31 -3.34 2.32
C GLN A 277 -15.73 -2.81 2.08
N GLU A 278 -16.73 -3.68 2.21
CA GLU A 278 -18.12 -3.23 2.24
C GLU A 278 -18.34 -2.41 3.51
N SER A 279 -19.00 -1.25 3.36
CA SER A 279 -19.48 -0.50 4.51
C SER A 279 -20.67 -1.28 5.06
N ASP A 280 -20.55 -1.81 6.28
CA ASP A 280 -21.70 -2.31 7.03
C ASP A 280 -22.65 -1.11 7.23
N SER A 281 -23.73 -1.11 6.46
CA SER A 281 -24.82 -0.11 6.54
C SER A 281 -25.74 -0.38 7.71
#